data_AF-A0A842N3P7-F1
#
_entry.id   AF-A0A842N3P7-F1
#
_cell.length_a   1.000
_cell.length_b   1.000
_cell.length_c   1.000
_cell.angle_alpha   90.00
_cell.angle_beta   90.00
_cell.angle_gamma   90.00
#
_symmetry.space_group_name_H-M   'P 1'
#
loop_
_entity.id
_entity.type
_entity.pdbx_description
1 polymer ?
#
loop_
_entity_poly.entity_id
_entity_poly.type
_entity_poly.pdbx_seq_one_letter_code
_entity_poly.pdbx_strand_id
1 'polypeptide(L)'
;PGYARGIGCGVIGQGGDHASVAVGGYCALAAGVVTDFAVFCNVWFCGVPQELVVGFAKGITGFPITRESWRTDQGPRIVTLQRALLLIGGPDIFWKPMEDDDNPPRFYEPLPSGPYKGRTTDKAVVEEKRAAYFETLGWDKRGIPTKETLERMGLGDVDPSMKKLRK
;
A
#
# COMPACT_ATOMS: atom_id res chain seq x y z
N PRO A 1 -5.81 -17.69 8.75
CA PRO A 1 -5.94 -16.26 8.40
C PRO A 1 -4.90 -15.90 7.32
N GLY A 2 -5.34 -15.70 6.08
CA GLY A 2 -4.45 -15.54 4.93
C GLY A 2 -3.90 -14.11 4.81
N TYR A 3 -2.62 -14.00 4.43
CA TYR A 3 -1.85 -12.76 4.30
C TYR A 3 -2.36 -11.84 3.18
N ALA A 4 -2.75 -12.40 2.04
CA ALA A 4 -3.39 -11.67 0.93
C ALA A 4 -4.91 -11.87 0.95
N ARG A 5 -5.67 -10.93 1.53
CA ARG A 5 -7.15 -10.95 1.51
C ARG A 5 -7.70 -9.54 1.29
N GLY A 6 -8.90 -9.46 0.69
CA GLY A 6 -9.60 -8.20 0.49
C GLY A 6 -8.87 -7.31 -0.52
N ILE A 7 -8.41 -6.13 -0.09
CA ILE A 7 -7.69 -5.17 -0.94
C ILE A 7 -6.22 -5.52 -1.18
N GLY A 8 -5.71 -6.57 -0.51
CA GLY A 8 -4.29 -6.90 -0.41
C GLY A 8 -3.50 -6.78 -1.70
N CYS A 9 -4.00 -7.33 -2.81
CA CYS A 9 -3.32 -7.35 -4.10
C CYS A 9 -3.77 -6.25 -5.07
N GLY A 10 -4.85 -5.53 -4.76
CA GLY A 10 -5.44 -4.54 -5.67
C GLY A 10 -4.77 -3.17 -5.59
N VAL A 11 -4.53 -2.67 -4.37
CA VAL A 11 -4.21 -1.24 -4.16
C VAL A 11 -2.70 -0.92 -4.10
N ILE A 12 -1.82 -1.90 -4.31
CA ILE A 12 -0.37 -1.72 -4.19
C ILE A 12 0.20 -1.19 -5.50
N GLY A 13 1.19 -0.30 -5.42
CA GLY A 13 1.86 0.26 -6.60
C GLY A 13 2.66 -0.73 -7.46
N GLN A 14 2.79 -1.99 -7.05
CA GLN A 14 3.49 -3.06 -7.78
C GLN A 14 2.53 -3.97 -8.58
N GLY A 15 1.21 -3.74 -8.48
CA GLY A 15 0.19 -4.63 -9.03
C GLY A 15 -0.10 -5.84 -8.12
N GLY A 16 -0.68 -6.89 -8.70
CA GLY A 16 -1.14 -8.09 -8.00
C GLY A 16 -0.02 -8.93 -7.41
N ASP A 17 0.55 -8.50 -6.29
CA ASP A 17 1.61 -9.17 -5.56
C ASP A 17 1.18 -9.59 -4.14
N HIS A 18 1.78 -10.68 -3.66
CA HIS A 18 1.54 -11.27 -2.35
C HIS A 18 2.65 -10.97 -1.34
N ALA A 19 3.80 -10.42 -1.76
CA ALA A 19 4.89 -10.04 -0.86
C ALA A 19 4.70 -8.62 -0.27
N SER A 20 3.91 -7.77 -0.93
CA SER A 20 3.71 -6.36 -0.59
C SER A 20 2.25 -5.99 -0.23
N VAL A 21 1.48 -6.95 0.32
CA VAL A 21 0.02 -6.84 0.59
C VAL A 21 -0.43 -5.59 1.36
N ALA A 22 -1.45 -4.92 0.83
CA ALA A 22 -2.16 -3.85 1.53
C ALA A 22 -3.17 -4.42 2.54
N VAL A 23 -2.88 -4.34 3.84
CA VAL A 23 -3.79 -4.80 4.91
C VAL A 23 -4.49 -3.63 5.62
N GLY A 24 -3.92 -2.43 5.51
CA GLY A 24 -4.38 -1.15 6.09
C GLY A 24 -3.21 -0.16 6.16
N GLY A 25 -3.46 1.16 6.12
CA GLY A 25 -2.39 2.18 6.03
C GLY A 25 -1.26 1.96 7.03
N TYR A 26 -1.54 1.96 8.33
CA TYR A 26 -0.49 1.84 9.35
C TYR A 26 0.14 0.44 9.51
N CYS A 27 -0.55 -0.63 9.09
CA CYS A 27 -0.08 -2.01 9.25
C CYS A 27 0.65 -2.55 8.00
N ALA A 28 0.19 -2.20 6.79
CA ALA A 28 0.84 -2.58 5.52
C ALA A 28 2.26 -1.99 5.43
N LEU A 29 2.43 -0.78 5.96
CA LEU A 29 3.69 -0.04 5.98
C LEU A 29 4.70 -0.55 7.00
N ALA A 30 4.29 -1.48 7.87
CA ALA A 30 5.10 -2.00 8.96
C ALA A 30 5.89 -3.27 8.59
N ALA A 31 5.63 -3.89 7.43
CA ALA A 31 6.31 -5.11 7.01
C ALA A 31 7.01 -4.95 5.65
N GLY A 32 6.28 -5.06 4.53
CA GLY A 32 6.87 -5.09 3.18
C GLY A 32 7.75 -3.88 2.87
N VAL A 33 7.25 -2.67 3.09
CA VAL A 33 8.01 -1.43 2.82
C VAL A 33 9.29 -1.33 3.65
N VAL A 34 9.28 -1.76 4.92
CA VAL A 34 10.48 -1.76 5.78
C VAL A 34 11.53 -2.71 5.23
N THR A 35 11.10 -3.93 4.93
CA THR A 35 11.99 -5.02 4.49
C THR A 35 12.61 -4.72 3.13
N ASP A 36 11.84 -4.11 2.23
CA ASP A 36 12.31 -3.71 0.91
C ASP A 36 13.26 -2.51 0.98
N PHE A 37 12.95 -1.51 1.81
CA PHE A 37 13.80 -0.34 2.00
C PHE A 37 15.15 -0.70 2.62
N ALA A 38 15.13 -1.49 3.70
CA ALA A 38 16.35 -1.88 4.42
C ALA A 38 17.02 -3.12 3.79
N VAL A 39 16.46 -3.64 2.69
CA VAL A 39 17.00 -4.73 1.86
C VAL A 39 17.32 -5.97 2.71
N PHE A 40 16.33 -6.45 3.46
CA PHE A 40 16.44 -7.71 4.18
C PHE A 40 15.18 -8.57 4.01
N CYS A 41 15.35 -9.89 4.15
CA CYS A 41 14.34 -10.85 3.74
C CYS A 41 13.04 -10.75 4.58
N ASN A 42 11.90 -10.54 3.91
CA ASN A 42 10.57 -10.47 4.54
C ASN A 42 10.18 -11.78 5.26
N VAL A 43 10.63 -12.94 4.80
CA VAL A 43 10.34 -14.24 5.47
C VAL A 43 10.93 -14.29 6.88
N TRP A 44 12.12 -13.73 7.07
CA TRP A 44 12.76 -13.66 8.39
C TRP A 44 12.21 -12.54 9.26
N PHE A 45 11.53 -11.56 8.67
CA PHE A 45 10.83 -10.51 9.41
C PHE A 45 9.58 -11.05 10.13
N CYS A 46 8.88 -12.01 9.53
CA CYS A 46 7.70 -12.67 10.11
C CYS A 46 8.05 -13.49 11.36
N GLY A 47 8.12 -12.83 12.51
CA GLY A 47 8.42 -13.46 13.80
C GLY A 47 9.41 -12.66 14.66
N VAL A 48 10.04 -11.64 14.07
CA VAL A 48 10.98 -10.77 14.79
C VAL A 48 10.22 -9.59 15.42
N PRO A 49 10.45 -9.27 16.69
CA PRO A 49 9.90 -8.06 17.31
C PRO A 49 10.32 -6.80 16.53
N GLN A 50 9.35 -5.98 16.12
CA GLN A 50 9.63 -4.80 15.29
C GLN A 50 10.53 -3.77 15.98
N GLU A 51 10.46 -3.67 17.31
CA GLU A 51 11.34 -2.78 18.09
C GLU A 51 12.82 -3.18 17.95
N LEU A 52 13.10 -4.47 17.77
CA LEU A 52 14.45 -4.97 17.54
C LEU A 52 14.95 -4.53 16.16
N VAL A 53 14.10 -4.62 15.13
CA VAL A 53 14.42 -4.17 13.76
C VAL A 53 14.72 -2.68 13.73
N VAL A 54 13.86 -1.87 14.36
CA VAL A 54 14.07 -0.41 14.48
C VAL A 54 15.33 -0.10 15.29
N GLY A 55 15.58 -0.84 16.38
CA GLY A 55 16.78 -0.74 17.19
C GLY A 55 18.05 -1.00 16.39
N PHE A 56 18.08 -2.05 15.57
CA PHE A 56 19.19 -2.33 14.66
C PHE A 56 19.35 -1.22 13.61
N ALA A 57 18.26 -0.77 12.98
CA ALA A 57 18.32 0.30 11.99
C ALA A 57 18.93 1.59 12.59
N LYS A 58 18.50 1.98 13.80
CA LYS A 58 19.05 3.11 14.54
C LYS A 58 20.52 2.89 14.92
N GLY A 59 20.88 1.70 15.39
CA GLY A 59 22.25 1.37 15.80
C GLY A 59 23.25 1.35 14.63
N ILE A 60 22.82 0.89 13.45
CA ILE A 60 23.65 0.82 12.24
C ILE A 60 23.78 2.20 11.57
N THR A 61 22.68 2.92 11.41
CA THR A 61 22.65 4.17 10.62
C THR A 61 22.90 5.43 11.46
N GLY A 62 22.66 5.37 12.77
CA GLY A 62 22.64 6.54 13.64
C GLY A 62 21.40 7.43 13.46
N PHE A 63 20.49 7.12 12.54
CA PHE A 63 19.30 7.94 12.31
C PHE A 63 18.26 7.78 13.43
N PRO A 64 17.51 8.85 13.75
CA PRO A 64 16.49 8.84 14.81
C PRO A 64 15.20 8.13 14.36
N ILE A 65 15.32 6.90 13.87
CA ILE A 65 14.20 6.09 13.40
C ILE A 65 13.44 5.54 14.62
N THR A 66 12.12 5.71 14.63
CA THR A 66 11.21 5.08 15.58
C THR A 66 10.15 4.31 14.81
N ARG A 67 9.52 3.33 15.46
CA ARG A 67 8.42 2.58 14.84
C ARG A 67 7.23 3.49 14.49
N GLU A 68 6.98 4.48 15.33
CA GLU A 68 5.93 5.47 15.10
C GLU A 68 6.25 6.34 13.88
N SER A 69 7.42 7.00 13.86
CA SER A 69 7.81 7.85 12.74
C SER A 69 7.88 7.10 11.42
N TRP A 70 8.28 5.83 11.47
CA TRP A 70 8.26 4.97 10.29
C TRP A 70 6.84 4.78 9.73
N ARG A 71 5.86 4.47 10.58
CA ARG A 71 4.49 4.15 10.16
C ARG A 71 3.67 5.38 9.81
N THR A 72 3.97 6.53 10.39
CA THR A 72 3.19 7.77 10.20
C THR A 72 3.77 8.69 9.13
N ASP A 73 5.07 8.58 8.83
CA ASP A 73 5.76 9.49 7.91
C ASP A 73 6.55 8.75 6.80
N GLN A 74 7.55 7.94 7.14
CA GLN A 74 8.48 7.38 6.14
C GLN A 74 7.83 6.34 5.21
N GLY A 75 7.12 5.35 5.78
CA GLY A 75 6.38 4.36 5.01
C GLY A 75 5.31 4.99 4.11
N PRO A 76 4.42 5.86 4.64
CA PRO A 76 3.40 6.53 3.82
C PRO A 76 4.01 7.36 2.70
N ARG A 77 5.14 8.03 2.95
CA ARG A 77 5.86 8.82 1.95
C ARG A 77 6.35 7.95 0.79
N ILE A 78 6.99 6.81 1.07
CA ILE A 78 7.48 5.87 0.04
C ILE A 78 6.31 5.37 -0.81
N VAL A 79 5.23 4.89 -0.18
CA VAL A 79 4.06 4.37 -0.91
C VAL A 79 3.34 5.46 -1.70
N THR A 80 3.26 6.68 -1.17
CA THR A 80 2.68 7.83 -1.88
C THR A 80 3.52 8.23 -3.09
N LEU A 81 4.85 8.19 -2.98
CA LEU A 81 5.73 8.45 -4.12
C LEU A 81 5.59 7.38 -5.20
N GLN A 82 5.58 6.09 -4.82
CA GLN A 82 5.33 4.98 -5.74
C GLN A 82 3.97 5.14 -6.44
N ARG A 83 2.93 5.50 -5.68
CA ARG A 83 1.58 5.75 -6.21
C ARG A 83 1.57 6.92 -7.19
N ALA A 84 2.23 8.03 -6.86
CA ALA A 84 2.29 9.17 -7.76
C ALA A 84 2.97 8.81 -9.08
N LEU A 85 4.09 8.06 -9.04
CA LEU A 85 4.76 7.58 -10.25
C LEU A 85 3.86 6.68 -11.10
N LEU A 86 3.14 5.75 -10.47
CA LEU A 86 2.20 4.86 -11.15
C LEU A 86 1.09 5.64 -11.87
N LEU A 87 0.55 6.65 -11.22
CA LEU A 87 -0.53 7.49 -11.76
C LEU A 87 -0.05 8.45 -12.85
N ILE A 88 1.18 8.96 -12.75
CA ILE A 88 1.81 9.73 -13.83
C ILE A 88 1.93 8.86 -15.10
N GLY A 89 2.19 7.57 -14.92
CA GLY A 89 2.20 6.58 -16.00
C GLY A 89 3.40 6.71 -16.93
N GLY A 90 3.34 5.95 -18.03
CA GLY A 90 4.31 5.95 -19.12
C GLY A 90 3.75 6.59 -20.39
N PRO A 91 4.47 6.55 -21.52
CA PRO A 91 4.00 7.10 -22.79
C PRO A 91 2.73 6.39 -23.32
N ASP A 92 2.59 5.08 -23.05
CA ASP A 92 1.56 4.23 -23.66
C ASP A 92 0.59 3.60 -22.65
N ILE A 93 0.92 3.63 -21.36
CA ILE A 93 0.17 2.93 -20.30
C ILE A 93 -0.12 3.90 -19.16
N PHE A 94 -1.40 4.00 -18.81
CA PHE A 94 -1.90 4.84 -17.73
C PHE A 94 -2.71 3.99 -16.77
N TRP A 95 -2.41 4.15 -15.48
CA TRP A 95 -3.16 3.50 -14.41
C TRP A 95 -4.51 4.17 -14.23
N LYS A 96 -5.57 3.37 -14.18
CA LYS A 96 -6.94 3.77 -13.91
C LYS A 96 -7.36 3.24 -12.55
N PRO A 97 -7.26 4.05 -11.47
CA PRO A 97 -7.43 3.56 -10.11
C PRO A 97 -8.67 2.73 -9.83
N MET A 98 -9.82 3.13 -10.38
CA MET A 98 -11.09 2.45 -10.09
C MET A 98 -11.22 1.09 -10.79
N GLU A 99 -10.46 0.88 -11.87
CA GLU A 99 -10.42 -0.36 -12.65
C GLU A 99 -9.25 -1.24 -12.19
N ASP A 100 -8.06 -0.65 -12.08
CA ASP A 100 -6.80 -1.37 -11.85
C ASP A 100 -6.53 -1.63 -10.36
N ASP A 101 -7.11 -0.84 -9.43
CA ASP A 101 -7.04 -1.11 -7.98
C ASP A 101 -8.17 -2.04 -7.49
N ASP A 102 -8.51 -3.08 -8.25
CA ASP A 102 -9.51 -4.09 -7.90
C ASP A 102 -8.97 -5.52 -8.08
N ASN A 103 -9.59 -6.48 -7.42
CA ASN A 103 -9.28 -7.89 -7.62
C ASN A 103 -9.85 -8.37 -8.95
N PRO A 104 -9.25 -9.41 -9.57
CA PRO A 104 -9.83 -10.06 -10.74
C PRO A 104 -11.28 -10.51 -10.50
N PRO A 105 -12.20 -10.43 -11.47
CA PRO A 105 -13.62 -10.76 -11.27
C PRO A 105 -13.88 -12.12 -10.62
N ARG A 106 -13.02 -13.11 -10.89
CA ARG A 106 -13.08 -14.46 -10.31
C ARG A 106 -13.03 -14.47 -8.77
N PHE A 107 -12.46 -13.46 -8.12
CA PHE A 107 -12.41 -13.36 -6.66
C PHE A 107 -13.80 -13.15 -6.02
N TYR A 108 -14.77 -12.68 -6.81
CA TYR A 108 -16.15 -12.41 -6.41
C TYR A 108 -17.11 -13.54 -6.78
N GLU A 109 -16.60 -14.61 -7.39
CA GLU A 109 -17.36 -15.82 -7.65
C GLU A 109 -17.25 -16.79 -6.45
N PRO A 110 -18.31 -17.53 -6.09
CA PRO A 110 -18.23 -18.54 -5.05
C PRO A 110 -17.28 -19.69 -5.39
N LEU A 111 -16.56 -20.18 -4.37
CA LEU A 111 -15.71 -21.35 -4.53
C LEU A 111 -16.54 -22.58 -4.96
N PRO A 112 -16.13 -23.30 -6.03
CA PRO A 112 -16.95 -24.36 -6.61
C PRO A 112 -16.96 -25.65 -5.77
N SER A 113 -15.91 -25.91 -4.99
CA SER A 113 -15.70 -27.15 -4.25
C SER A 113 -14.80 -26.94 -3.02
N GLY A 114 -14.57 -28.02 -2.26
CA GLY A 114 -13.69 -28.02 -1.08
C GLY A 114 -14.36 -27.50 0.21
N PRO A 115 -13.57 -27.37 1.29
CA PRO A 115 -14.07 -27.04 2.64
C PRO A 115 -14.70 -25.65 2.75
N TYR A 116 -14.43 -24.76 1.78
CA TYR A 116 -14.96 -23.41 1.70
C TYR A 116 -15.93 -23.22 0.52
N LYS A 117 -16.48 -24.30 -0.04
CA LYS A 117 -17.46 -24.26 -1.14
C LYS A 117 -18.57 -23.24 -0.84
N GLY A 118 -18.93 -22.44 -1.84
CA GLY A 118 -19.97 -21.41 -1.73
C GLY A 118 -19.53 -20.12 -1.05
N ARG A 119 -18.34 -20.06 -0.43
CA ARG A 119 -17.79 -18.80 0.08
C ARG A 119 -17.21 -17.97 -1.05
N THR A 120 -17.38 -16.65 -0.94
CA THR A 120 -16.78 -15.67 -1.84
C THR A 120 -16.37 -14.41 -1.06
N THR A 121 -15.70 -13.49 -1.74
CA THR A 121 -15.38 -12.17 -1.21
C THR A 121 -16.54 -11.23 -1.48
N ASP A 122 -16.94 -10.44 -0.49
CA ASP A 122 -17.94 -9.39 -0.68
C ASP A 122 -17.30 -8.16 -1.34
N LYS A 123 -17.79 -7.81 -2.53
CA LYS A 123 -17.29 -6.66 -3.29
C LYS A 123 -17.51 -5.33 -2.55
N ALA A 124 -18.64 -5.14 -1.88
CA ALA A 124 -18.92 -3.91 -1.14
C ALA A 124 -17.91 -3.72 0.01
N VAL A 125 -17.56 -4.83 0.69
CA VAL A 125 -16.55 -4.81 1.75
C VAL A 125 -15.15 -4.51 1.20
N VAL A 126 -14.81 -4.98 -0.01
CA VAL A 126 -13.53 -4.63 -0.66
C VAL A 126 -13.48 -3.15 -0.99
N GLU A 127 -14.56 -2.60 -1.57
CA GLU A 127 -14.66 -1.18 -1.90
C GLU A 127 -14.56 -0.28 -0.67
N GLU A 128 -15.24 -0.65 0.43
CA GLU A 128 -15.16 0.03 1.73
C GLU A 128 -13.72 0.07 2.25
N LYS A 129 -13.06 -1.11 2.28
CA LYS A 129 -11.67 -1.21 2.77
C LYS A 129 -10.70 -0.42 1.89
N ARG A 130 -10.93 -0.37 0.58
CA ARG A 130 -10.10 0.40 -0.35
C ARG A 130 -10.24 1.89 -0.07
N ALA A 131 -11.47 2.38 0.11
CA ALA A 131 -11.72 3.77 0.47
C ALA A 131 -11.05 4.13 1.80
N ALA A 132 -11.19 3.29 2.83
CA ALA A 132 -10.54 3.49 4.12
C ALA A 132 -9.00 3.48 4.00
N TYR A 133 -8.43 2.62 3.16
CA TYR A 133 -6.99 2.60 2.90
C TYR A 133 -6.51 3.92 2.27
N PHE A 134 -7.20 4.41 1.24
CA PHE A 134 -6.87 5.70 0.61
C PHE A 134 -6.97 6.86 1.59
N GLU A 135 -8.04 6.90 2.40
CA GLU A 135 -8.23 7.91 3.43
C GLU A 135 -7.10 7.90 4.46
N THR A 136 -6.65 6.72 4.91
CA THR A 136 -5.54 6.62 5.89
C THR A 136 -4.22 7.20 5.38
N LEU A 137 -4.03 7.24 4.06
CA LEU A 137 -2.84 7.82 3.43
C LEU A 137 -3.03 9.30 3.04
N GLY A 138 -4.23 9.86 3.20
CA GLY A 138 -4.57 11.23 2.81
C GLY A 138 -4.83 11.39 1.30
N TRP A 139 -5.22 10.30 0.64
CA TRP A 139 -5.56 10.30 -0.79
C TRP A 139 -7.06 10.55 -0.99
N ASP A 140 -7.45 10.96 -2.20
CA ASP A 140 -8.86 11.12 -2.54
C ASP A 140 -9.57 9.75 -2.70
N LYS A 141 -10.89 9.77 -2.95
CA LYS A 141 -11.69 8.53 -3.13
C LYS A 141 -11.27 7.70 -4.34
N ARG A 142 -10.51 8.26 -5.27
CA ARG A 142 -9.92 7.58 -6.43
C ARG A 142 -8.50 7.09 -6.13
N GLY A 143 -8.01 7.22 -4.90
CA GLY A 143 -6.65 6.85 -4.54
C GLY A 143 -5.59 7.76 -5.15
N ILE A 144 -5.92 9.01 -5.44
CA ILE A 144 -4.97 10.02 -5.94
C ILE A 144 -4.48 10.85 -4.75
N PRO A 145 -3.16 10.93 -4.49
CA PRO A 145 -2.62 11.76 -3.42
C PRO A 145 -3.05 13.23 -3.53
N THR A 146 -3.59 13.79 -2.46
CA THR A 146 -4.00 15.20 -2.39
C THR A 146 -2.79 16.13 -2.37
N LYS A 147 -2.97 17.39 -2.77
CA LYS A 147 -1.90 18.39 -2.72
C LYS A 147 -1.35 18.57 -1.30
N GLU A 148 -2.25 18.69 -0.32
CA GLU A 148 -1.90 18.81 1.10
C GLU A 148 -1.09 17.61 1.58
N THR A 149 -1.45 16.38 1.15
CA THR A 149 -0.69 15.18 1.50
C THR A 149 0.71 15.17 0.90
N LEU A 150 0.87 15.58 -0.37
CA LEU A 150 2.19 15.68 -0.99
C LEU A 150 3.05 16.72 -0.27
N GLU A 151 2.51 17.89 0.06
CA GLU A 151 3.23 18.94 0.79
C GLU A 151 3.65 18.44 2.19
N ARG A 152 2.71 17.84 2.94
CA ARG A 152 2.98 17.28 4.28
C ARG A 152 4.07 16.22 4.27
N MET A 153 4.14 15.39 3.22
CA MET A 153 5.12 14.33 3.08
C MET A 153 6.44 14.79 2.43
N GLY A 154 6.60 16.08 2.11
CA GLY A 154 7.80 16.59 1.45
C GLY A 154 7.95 16.16 -0.02
N LEU A 155 6.85 15.84 -0.70
CA LEU A 155 6.74 15.43 -2.10
C LEU A 155 6.09 16.51 -2.98
N GLY A 156 6.19 17.78 -2.57
CA GLY A 156 5.53 18.90 -3.26
C GLY A 156 6.04 19.15 -4.68
N ASP A 157 7.26 18.72 -4.98
CA ASP A 157 7.87 18.72 -6.31
C ASP A 157 7.16 17.81 -7.32
N VAL A 158 6.44 16.78 -6.85
CA VAL A 158 5.63 15.88 -7.68
C VAL A 158 4.27 16.49 -8.06
N ASP A 159 3.79 17.47 -7.29
CA ASP A 159 2.46 18.08 -7.47
C ASP A 159 2.19 18.61 -8.90
N PRO A 160 3.13 19.35 -9.56
CA PRO A 160 2.91 19.86 -10.90
C PRO A 160 2.55 18.78 -11.93
N SER A 161 3.18 17.61 -11.84
CA SER A 161 2.93 16.46 -12.72
C SER A 161 1.57 15.82 -12.45
N MET A 162 1.11 15.89 -11.19
CA MET A 162 -0.14 15.29 -10.73
C MET A 162 -1.38 16.15 -10.99
N LYS A 163 -1.23 17.47 -11.23
CA LYS A 163 -2.36 18.42 -11.37
C LYS A 163 -3.42 17.99 -12.39
N LYS A 164 -3.01 17.34 -13.49
CA LYS A 164 -3.93 16.91 -14.55
C LYS A 164 -4.84 15.76 -14.11
N LEU A 165 -4.41 14.96 -13.13
CA LEU A 165 -5.10 13.75 -12.66
C LEU A 165 -6.21 14.07 -11.65
N ARG A 166 -6.16 15.24 -11.00
CA ARG A 166 -7.13 15.66 -9.98
C ARG A 166 -8.35 16.40 -10.54
N LYS A 167 -8.46 16.49 -11.88
CA LYS A 167 -9.61 17.12 -12.54
C LYS A 167 -10.88 16.30 -12.39
#